data_AF-Q0ZKE6-F1
#
_entry.id   AF-Q0ZKE6-F1
#
_cell.length_a   1.000
_cell.length_b   1.000
_cell.length_c   1.000
_cell.angle_alpha   90.00
_cell.angle_beta   90.00
_cell.angle_gamma   90.00
#
_symmetry.space_group_name_H-M   'P 1'
#
loop_
_entity.id
_entity.type
_entity.pdbx_description
1 polymer ?
#
loop_
_entity_poly.entity_id
_entity_poly.type
_entity_poly.pdbx_seq_one_letter_code
_entity_poly.pdbx_strand_id
1 'polypeptide(L)'
;MKITDYTGGYALAQFEQLRTGAFTAEIHRDGKHVIEVENDGRGGSNRYYAVLEESNAEVHALREYAARDFGDFEPADAFVEVLIDIDIIRNYIRRSGARFSEVAEAIIVDSEEAAIPETVSYMQPHFDLLRKIGAALDADVVAVESVDSLQVERGTDISGRSSSTRAGGTARIRRTMFGR
;
A
#
# COMPACT_ATOMS: atom_id res chain seq x y z
N MET A 1 1.96 7.26 -8.04
CA MET A 1 0.63 7.66 -7.51
C MET A 1 0.54 7.36 -6.02
N LYS A 2 -0.33 8.05 -5.27
CA LYS A 2 -0.56 7.73 -3.85
C LYS A 2 -1.77 6.81 -3.73
N ILE A 3 -1.73 5.85 -2.80
CA ILE A 3 -2.88 4.96 -2.53
C ILE A 3 -4.15 5.77 -2.20
N THR A 4 -4.00 6.91 -1.52
CA THR A 4 -5.10 7.82 -1.18
C THR A 4 -5.85 8.39 -2.39
N ASP A 5 -5.23 8.39 -3.57
CA ASP A 5 -5.87 8.84 -4.82
C ASP A 5 -6.99 7.87 -5.25
N TYR A 6 -6.99 6.64 -4.73
CA TYR A 6 -7.98 5.58 -5.01
C TYR A 6 -9.05 5.44 -3.93
N THR A 7 -8.87 6.09 -2.79
CA THR A 7 -9.72 5.96 -1.60
C THR A 7 -10.37 7.30 -1.23
N GLY A 8 -10.48 8.25 -2.14
CA GLY A 8 -11.11 9.55 -1.89
C GLY A 8 -10.37 10.43 -0.88
N GLY A 9 -9.08 10.19 -0.69
CA GLY A 9 -8.25 10.83 0.34
C GLY A 9 -8.25 10.11 1.69
N TYR A 10 -9.10 9.08 1.88
CA TYR A 10 -9.22 8.35 3.15
C TYR A 10 -8.08 7.35 3.34
N ALA A 11 -7.56 7.26 4.56
CA ALA A 11 -6.59 6.26 4.95
C ALA A 11 -6.76 5.90 6.41
N LEU A 12 -6.49 4.64 6.74
CA LEU A 12 -6.34 4.20 8.12
C LEU A 12 -5.06 4.78 8.72
N ALA A 13 -5.14 5.32 9.93
CA ALA A 13 -3.99 5.81 10.69
C ALA A 13 -3.66 4.92 11.87
N GLN A 14 -4.69 4.40 12.55
CA GLN A 14 -4.56 3.44 13.65
C GLN A 14 -5.66 2.39 13.54
N PHE A 15 -5.32 1.16 13.96
CA PHE A 15 -6.25 0.04 14.03
C PHE A 15 -5.88 -0.86 15.20
N GLU A 16 -6.86 -1.14 16.05
CA GLU A 16 -6.72 -2.07 17.17
C GLU A 16 -7.84 -3.11 17.10
N GLN A 17 -7.48 -4.37 16.89
CA GLN A 17 -8.42 -5.49 16.91
C GLN A 17 -8.26 -6.32 18.18
N LEU A 18 -9.38 -6.60 18.84
CA LEU A 18 -9.46 -7.48 19.99
C LEU A 18 -9.76 -8.91 19.57
N ARG A 19 -9.38 -9.87 20.42
CA ARG A 19 -9.64 -11.31 20.20
C ARG A 19 -11.13 -11.67 20.06
N THR A 20 -12.02 -10.78 20.49
CA THR A 20 -13.48 -10.95 20.38
C THR A 20 -14.02 -10.57 19.01
N GLY A 21 -13.17 -10.09 18.08
CA GLY A 21 -13.60 -9.52 16.80
C GLY A 21 -13.98 -8.03 16.89
N ALA A 22 -13.99 -7.45 18.09
CA ALA A 22 -14.20 -6.02 18.27
C ALA A 22 -12.98 -5.25 17.77
N PHE A 23 -13.18 -4.04 17.26
CA PHE A 23 -12.06 -3.20 16.85
C PHE A 23 -12.35 -1.72 17.00
N THR A 24 -11.28 -0.94 17.04
CA THR A 24 -11.32 0.52 16.82
C THR A 24 -10.42 0.89 15.65
N ALA A 25 -10.80 1.92 14.92
CA ALA A 25 -10.03 2.44 13.80
C ALA A 25 -10.07 3.97 13.76
N GLU A 26 -8.91 4.59 13.51
CA GLU A 26 -8.79 6.02 13.23
C GLU A 26 -8.62 6.23 11.74
N ILE A 27 -9.52 7.00 11.14
CA ILE A 27 -9.52 7.31 9.71
C ILE A 27 -9.12 8.77 9.51
N HIS A 28 -8.10 8.95 8.69
CA HIS A 28 -7.66 10.25 8.22
C HIS A 28 -8.19 10.51 6.81
N ARG A 29 -8.46 11.77 6.51
CA ARG A 29 -8.67 12.27 5.15
C ARG A 29 -7.62 13.31 4.83
N ASP A 30 -6.88 13.10 3.74
CA ASP A 30 -5.78 13.97 3.30
C ASP A 30 -4.77 14.26 4.42
N GLY A 31 -4.53 13.26 5.28
CA GLY A 31 -3.60 13.32 6.41
C GLY A 31 -4.17 13.89 7.71
N LYS A 32 -5.43 14.37 7.74
CA LYS A 32 -6.09 14.88 8.96
C LYS A 32 -6.99 13.83 9.58
N HIS A 33 -6.93 13.64 10.90
CA HIS A 33 -7.85 12.76 11.63
C HIS A 33 -9.29 13.31 11.56
N VAL A 34 -10.23 12.54 11.03
CA VAL A 34 -11.61 13.00 10.80
C VAL A 34 -12.67 12.09 11.41
N ILE A 35 -12.45 10.77 11.42
CA ILE A 35 -13.47 9.79 11.81
C ILE A 35 -12.82 8.72 12.69
N GLU A 36 -13.47 8.40 13.80
CA GLU A 36 -13.23 7.22 14.61
C GLU A 36 -14.31 6.17 14.30
N VAL A 37 -13.91 4.91 14.23
CA VAL A 37 -14.80 3.78 13.99
C VAL A 37 -14.68 2.79 15.14
N GLU A 38 -15.81 2.31 15.63
CA GLU A 38 -15.88 1.24 16.63
C GLU A 38 -16.75 0.09 16.12
N ASN A 39 -16.29 -1.14 16.32
CA ASN A 39 -17.09 -2.35 16.17
C ASN A 39 -17.05 -3.16 17.46
N ASP A 40 -18.20 -3.68 17.90
CA ASP A 40 -18.31 -4.41 19.16
C ASP A 40 -17.98 -5.91 19.07
N GLY A 41 -17.69 -6.41 17.86
CA GLY A 41 -17.28 -7.78 17.58
C GLY A 41 -18.41 -8.81 17.65
N ARG A 42 -19.67 -8.38 17.77
CA ARG A 42 -20.82 -9.29 17.92
C ARG A 42 -21.67 -9.41 16.66
N GLY A 43 -21.04 -9.18 15.50
CA GLY A 43 -21.72 -9.15 14.20
C GLY A 43 -22.63 -7.93 14.03
N GLY A 44 -22.38 -6.86 14.79
CA GLY A 44 -23.03 -5.56 14.59
C GLY A 44 -22.29 -4.70 13.57
N SER A 45 -23.00 -3.76 12.97
CA SER A 45 -22.45 -2.74 12.07
C SER A 45 -21.50 -1.80 12.81
N ASN A 46 -20.58 -1.21 12.07
CA ASN A 46 -19.65 -0.22 12.59
C ASN A 46 -20.37 1.04 13.09
N ARG A 47 -19.86 1.60 14.18
CA ARG A 47 -20.26 2.92 14.71
C ARG A 47 -19.23 3.94 14.28
N TYR A 48 -19.70 5.06 13.75
CA TYR A 48 -18.86 6.11 13.19
C TYR A 48 -19.03 7.38 14.01
N TYR A 49 -17.92 7.96 14.44
CA TYR A 49 -17.88 9.19 15.20
C TYR A 49 -16.98 10.19 14.49
N ALA A 50 -17.47 11.41 14.32
CA ALA A 50 -16.60 12.50 13.91
C ALA A 50 -15.74 12.94 15.10
N VAL A 51 -14.45 13.20 14.85
CA VAL A 51 -13.51 13.62 15.90
C VAL A 51 -13.89 14.98 16.50
N LEU A 52 -14.45 15.87 15.67
CA LEU A 52 -14.92 17.20 16.04
C LEU A 52 -16.30 17.45 15.44
N GLU A 53 -17.07 18.37 16.02
CA GLU A 53 -18.40 18.71 15.52
C GLU A 53 -18.37 19.21 14.06
N GLU A 54 -17.35 19.98 13.71
CA GLU A 54 -17.07 20.45 12.34
C GLU A 54 -16.76 19.32 11.34
N SER A 55 -16.33 18.15 11.84
CA SER A 55 -16.05 16.95 11.04
C SER A 55 -17.28 16.04 10.90
N ASN A 56 -18.45 16.39 11.45
CA ASN A 56 -19.67 15.57 11.27
C ASN A 56 -20.04 15.37 9.80
N ALA A 57 -19.77 16.36 8.96
CA ALA A 57 -19.95 16.26 7.51
C ALA A 57 -19.06 15.17 6.88
N GLU A 58 -17.92 14.83 7.50
CA GLU A 58 -17.02 13.80 6.98
C GLU A 58 -17.60 12.39 7.12
N VAL A 59 -18.35 12.09 8.18
CA VAL A 59 -19.03 10.80 8.33
C VAL A 59 -20.03 10.60 7.18
N HIS A 60 -20.78 11.65 6.83
CA HIS A 60 -21.67 11.64 5.68
C HIS A 60 -20.90 11.51 4.36
N ALA A 61 -19.82 12.28 4.18
CA ALA A 61 -18.99 12.21 2.98
C ALA A 61 -18.35 10.83 2.76
N LEU A 62 -17.90 10.16 3.83
CA LEU A 62 -17.36 8.81 3.76
C LEU A 62 -18.44 7.81 3.34
N ARG A 63 -19.65 7.91 3.91
CA ARG A 63 -20.78 7.06 3.52
C ARG A 63 -21.18 7.28 2.07
N GLU A 64 -21.25 8.53 1.62
CA GLU A 64 -21.55 8.87 0.22
C GLU A 64 -20.45 8.42 -0.74
N TYR A 65 -19.19 8.49 -0.32
CA TYR A 65 -18.07 7.97 -1.10
C TYR A 65 -18.20 6.44 -1.25
N ALA A 66 -18.36 5.74 -0.14
CA ALA A 66 -18.46 4.29 -0.13
C ALA A 66 -19.66 3.78 -0.92
N ALA A 67 -20.82 4.42 -0.79
CA ALA A 67 -22.05 4.03 -1.51
C ALA A 67 -21.95 4.08 -3.05
N ARG A 68 -20.95 4.77 -3.61
CA ARG A 68 -20.74 4.81 -5.07
C ARG A 68 -20.22 3.49 -5.62
N ASP A 69 -19.33 2.85 -4.86
CA ASP A 69 -18.53 1.74 -5.36
C ASP A 69 -18.73 0.45 -4.55
N PHE A 70 -19.16 0.52 -3.28
CA PHE A 70 -19.26 -0.61 -2.35
C PHE A 70 -20.67 -1.20 -2.18
N GLY A 71 -21.60 -0.86 -3.07
CA GLY A 71 -22.93 -1.45 -3.14
C GLY A 71 -23.92 -0.97 -2.07
N ASP A 72 -25.01 -1.71 -1.91
CA ASP A 72 -26.18 -1.29 -1.12
C ASP A 72 -26.19 -1.84 0.32
N PHE A 73 -25.42 -2.88 0.61
CA PHE A 73 -25.37 -3.51 1.93
C PHE A 73 -24.13 -3.02 2.70
N GLU A 74 -24.36 -2.09 3.64
CA GLU A 74 -23.34 -1.52 4.53
C GLU A 74 -22.05 -1.07 3.82
N PRO A 75 -22.13 -0.23 2.76
CA PRO A 75 -20.97 0.10 1.93
C PRO A 75 -19.83 0.77 2.70
N ALA A 76 -20.16 1.57 3.72
CA ALA A 76 -19.14 2.20 4.58
C ALA A 76 -18.33 1.16 5.35
N ASP A 77 -18.96 0.08 5.81
CA ASP A 77 -18.31 -0.96 6.60
C ASP A 77 -17.36 -1.76 5.70
N ALA A 78 -17.83 -2.15 4.52
CA ALA A 78 -17.00 -2.76 3.49
C ALA A 78 -15.81 -1.86 3.09
N PHE A 79 -16.02 -0.55 2.98
CA PHE A 79 -14.94 0.39 2.68
C PHE A 79 -13.91 0.47 3.81
N VAL A 80 -14.34 0.48 5.08
CA VAL A 80 -13.44 0.47 6.23
C VAL A 80 -12.61 -0.82 6.27
N GLU A 81 -13.20 -1.97 5.99
CA GLU A 81 -12.48 -3.24 5.88
C GLU A 81 -11.36 -3.16 4.83
N VAL A 82 -11.62 -2.54 3.67
CA VAL A 82 -10.58 -2.34 2.65
C VAL A 82 -9.47 -1.42 3.14
N LEU A 83 -9.80 -0.36 3.87
CA LEU A 83 -8.78 0.54 4.43
C LEU A 83 -7.88 -0.21 5.43
N ILE A 84 -8.44 -1.16 6.19
CA ILE A 84 -7.70 -2.04 7.09
C ILE A 84 -6.75 -2.92 6.30
N ASP A 85 -7.23 -3.62 5.26
CA ASP A 85 -6.39 -4.50 4.44
C ASP A 85 -5.30 -3.74 3.69
N ILE A 86 -5.60 -2.54 3.18
CA ILE A 86 -4.60 -1.64 2.61
C ILE A 86 -3.49 -1.33 3.63
N ASP A 87 -3.82 -1.03 4.89
CA ASP A 87 -2.81 -0.76 5.91
C ASP A 87 -1.99 -2.00 6.25
N ILE A 88 -2.63 -3.17 6.38
CA ILE A 88 -1.97 -4.46 6.59
C ILE A 88 -0.97 -4.74 5.47
N ILE A 89 -1.40 -4.62 4.21
CA ILE A 89 -0.55 -4.81 3.03
C ILE A 89 0.63 -3.83 3.08
N ARG A 90 0.36 -2.54 3.31
CA ARG A 90 1.41 -1.50 3.38
C ARG A 90 2.44 -1.80 4.47
N ASN A 91 2.01 -2.28 5.63
CA ASN A 91 2.91 -2.63 6.71
C ASN A 91 3.71 -3.90 6.40
N TYR A 92 3.11 -4.87 5.72
CA TYR A 92 3.79 -6.08 5.28
C TYR A 92 4.87 -5.78 4.24
N ILE A 93 4.54 -5.08 3.15
CA ILE A 93 5.50 -4.78 2.07
C ILE A 93 6.70 -3.96 2.55
N ARG A 94 6.50 -3.06 3.54
CA ARG A 94 7.61 -2.31 4.16
C ARG A 94 8.62 -3.22 4.88
N ARG A 95 8.18 -4.38 5.37
CA ARG A 95 9.01 -5.33 6.13
C ARG A 95 9.60 -6.42 5.25
N SER A 96 8.85 -6.90 4.26
CA SER A 96 9.22 -8.04 3.42
C SER A 96 9.82 -7.66 2.07
N GLY A 97 9.51 -6.47 1.54
CA GLY A 97 9.84 -6.08 0.17
C GLY A 97 8.95 -6.72 -0.90
N ALA A 98 7.88 -7.42 -0.52
CA ALA A 98 6.90 -7.97 -1.47
C ALA A 98 6.16 -6.87 -2.25
N ARG A 99 5.58 -7.21 -3.40
CA ARG A 99 4.75 -6.26 -4.16
C ARG A 99 3.36 -6.15 -3.55
N PHE A 100 2.74 -4.96 -3.67
CA PHE A 100 1.38 -4.74 -3.16
C PHE A 100 0.39 -5.73 -3.82
N SER A 101 0.47 -5.90 -5.13
CA SER A 101 -0.42 -6.77 -5.91
C SER A 101 -0.35 -8.24 -5.47
N GLU A 102 0.84 -8.74 -5.14
CA GLU A 102 1.04 -10.12 -4.67
C GLU A 102 0.37 -10.36 -3.32
N VAL A 103 0.54 -9.44 -2.38
CA VAL A 103 -0.05 -9.55 -1.03
C VAL A 103 -1.57 -9.33 -1.10
N ALA A 104 -2.02 -8.39 -1.93
CA ALA A 104 -3.44 -8.15 -2.17
C ALA A 104 -4.14 -9.41 -2.72
N GLU A 105 -3.56 -10.06 -3.73
CA GLU A 105 -4.18 -11.27 -4.30
C GLU A 105 -4.20 -12.43 -3.30
N ALA A 106 -3.18 -12.56 -2.45
CA ALA A 106 -3.20 -13.56 -1.37
C ALA A 106 -4.36 -13.32 -0.37
N ILE A 107 -4.58 -12.07 0.05
CA ILE A 107 -5.71 -11.72 0.92
C ILE A 107 -7.06 -12.00 0.24
N ILE A 108 -7.18 -11.70 -1.05
CA ILE A 108 -8.40 -11.96 -1.82
C ILE A 108 -8.68 -13.46 -1.87
N VAL A 109 -7.69 -14.29 -2.22
CA VAL A 109 -7.84 -15.75 -2.27
C VAL A 109 -8.22 -16.31 -0.89
N ASP A 110 -7.53 -15.90 0.17
CA ASP A 110 -7.84 -16.32 1.54
C ASP A 110 -9.28 -15.93 1.94
N SER A 111 -9.74 -14.75 1.51
CA SER A 111 -11.09 -14.26 1.75
C SER A 111 -12.15 -15.07 0.99
N GLU A 112 -11.90 -15.37 -0.29
CA GLU A 112 -12.78 -16.18 -1.13
C GLU A 112 -12.92 -17.62 -0.60
N GLU A 113 -11.82 -18.20 -0.10
CA GLU A 113 -11.81 -19.56 0.48
C GLU A 113 -12.53 -19.63 1.85
N ALA A 114 -12.45 -18.57 2.65
CA ALA A 114 -13.08 -18.51 3.97
C ALA A 114 -14.56 -18.08 3.95
N ALA A 115 -14.97 -17.36 2.90
CA ALA A 115 -16.32 -16.82 2.78
C ALA A 115 -17.37 -17.90 2.49
N ILE A 116 -18.62 -17.59 2.85
CA ILE A 116 -19.78 -18.32 2.35
C ILE A 116 -19.89 -18.01 0.85
N PRO A 117 -19.99 -18.99 -0.06
CA PRO A 117 -19.93 -18.74 -1.51
C PRO A 117 -20.91 -17.67 -2.01
N GLU A 118 -22.10 -17.61 -1.44
CA GLU A 118 -23.13 -16.63 -1.78
C GLU A 118 -22.77 -15.19 -1.38
N THR A 119 -21.86 -15.01 -0.40
CA THR A 119 -21.45 -13.68 0.08
C THR A 119 -20.25 -13.10 -0.66
N VAL A 120 -19.52 -13.92 -1.43
CA VAL A 120 -18.33 -13.47 -2.20
C VAL A 120 -18.67 -12.31 -3.13
N SER A 121 -19.86 -12.33 -3.75
CA SER A 121 -20.29 -11.26 -4.65
C SER A 121 -20.38 -9.87 -3.98
N TYR A 122 -20.66 -9.81 -2.67
CA TYR A 122 -20.67 -8.55 -1.92
C TYR A 122 -19.27 -8.01 -1.63
N MET A 123 -18.25 -8.87 -1.67
CA MET A 123 -16.85 -8.50 -1.46
C MET A 123 -16.16 -8.04 -2.76
N GLN A 124 -16.81 -8.21 -3.91
CA GLN A 124 -16.22 -7.86 -5.21
C GLN A 124 -15.72 -6.40 -5.28
N PRO A 125 -16.46 -5.38 -4.79
CA PRO A 125 -15.94 -4.01 -4.72
C PRO A 125 -14.64 -3.86 -3.93
N HIS A 126 -14.50 -4.62 -2.84
CA HIS A 126 -13.28 -4.64 -2.05
C HIS A 126 -12.12 -5.18 -2.88
N PHE A 127 -12.29 -6.36 -3.47
CA PHE A 127 -11.26 -6.99 -4.28
C PHE A 127 -10.85 -6.15 -5.49
N ASP A 128 -11.83 -5.52 -6.15
CA ASP A 128 -11.61 -4.64 -7.29
C ASP A 128 -10.77 -3.42 -6.90
N LEU A 129 -11.02 -2.82 -5.73
CA LEU A 129 -10.21 -1.70 -5.25
C LEU A 129 -8.76 -2.12 -4.95
N LEU A 130 -8.56 -3.26 -4.28
CA LEU A 130 -7.21 -3.78 -4.00
C LEU A 130 -6.44 -4.07 -5.29
N ARG A 131 -7.07 -4.74 -6.27
CA ARG A 131 -6.47 -5.02 -7.59
C ARG A 131 -6.16 -3.74 -8.36
N LYS A 132 -7.06 -2.75 -8.32
CA LYS A 132 -6.85 -1.44 -8.96
C LYS A 132 -5.64 -0.70 -8.37
N ILE A 133 -5.49 -0.70 -7.05
CA ILE A 133 -4.32 -0.11 -6.38
C ILE A 133 -3.06 -0.88 -6.73
N GLY A 134 -3.09 -2.21 -6.66
CA GLY A 134 -1.95 -3.06 -6.99
C GLY A 134 -1.45 -2.85 -8.42
N ALA A 135 -2.35 -2.86 -9.41
CA ALA A 135 -2.02 -2.63 -10.81
C ALA A 135 -1.37 -1.26 -11.04
N ALA A 136 -1.85 -0.22 -10.36
CA ALA A 136 -1.29 1.12 -10.48
C ALA A 136 0.11 1.24 -9.87
N LEU A 137 0.33 0.66 -8.70
CA LEU A 137 1.65 0.67 -8.05
C LEU A 137 2.67 -0.14 -8.84
N ASP A 138 2.27 -1.29 -9.40
CA ASP A 138 3.15 -2.09 -10.24
C ASP A 138 3.53 -1.36 -11.54
N ALA A 139 2.58 -0.65 -12.16
CA ALA A 139 2.85 0.17 -13.36
C ALA A 139 3.86 1.29 -13.07
N ASP A 140 3.77 1.92 -11.90
CA ASP A 140 4.73 2.95 -11.47
C ASP A 140 6.15 2.36 -11.29
N VAL A 141 6.27 1.14 -10.75
CA VAL A 141 7.58 0.47 -10.60
C VAL A 141 8.21 0.19 -11.95
N VAL A 142 7.46 -0.39 -12.89
CA VAL A 142 7.95 -0.67 -14.26
C VAL A 142 8.37 0.63 -14.97
N ALA A 143 7.62 1.71 -14.79
CA ALA A 143 7.96 3.01 -15.34
C ALA A 143 9.30 3.54 -14.78
N VAL A 144 9.54 3.43 -13.48
CA VAL A 144 10.80 3.85 -12.85
C VAL A 144 11.98 3.00 -13.33
N GLU A 145 11.84 1.67 -13.35
CA GLU A 145 12.91 0.78 -13.83
C GLU A 145 13.26 1.04 -15.30
N SER A 146 12.28 1.37 -16.14
CA SER A 146 12.52 1.71 -17.55
C SER A 146 13.25 3.04 -17.73
N VAL A 147 13.02 4.05 -16.87
CA VAL A 147 13.75 5.32 -16.90
C VAL A 147 15.19 5.13 -16.44
N ASP A 148 15.42 4.35 -15.38
CA ASP A 148 16.77 4.05 -14.90
C ASP A 148 17.57 3.27 -15.97
N SER A 149 16.92 2.33 -16.67
CA SER A 149 17.52 1.60 -17.81
C SER A 149 17.96 2.55 -18.94
N LEU A 150 17.13 3.55 -19.27
CA LEU A 150 17.45 4.55 -20.31
C LEU A 150 18.56 5.53 -19.90
N GLN A 151 18.73 5.81 -18.60
CA GLN A 151 19.84 6.62 -18.11
C GLN A 151 21.17 5.85 -18.10
N VAL A 152 21.14 4.53 -17.84
CA VAL A 152 22.31 3.66 -17.95
C VAL A 152 22.75 3.52 -19.41
N GLU A 153 21.82 3.37 -20.38
CA GLU A 153 22.16 3.32 -21.81
C GLU A 153 22.70 4.66 -22.36
N ARG A 154 22.34 5.81 -21.77
CA ARG A 154 22.96 7.11 -22.11
C ARG A 154 24.35 7.31 -21.51
N GLY A 155 24.81 6.42 -20.64
CA GLY A 155 26.14 6.47 -20.01
C GLY A 155 27.24 5.76 -20.79
N THR A 156 26.91 5.06 -21.87
CA THR A 156 27.89 4.33 -22.69
C THR A 156 27.83 4.82 -24.13
N ASP A 157 29.03 5.08 -24.68
CA ASP A 157 29.39 5.38 -26.08
C ASP A 157 29.45 6.88 -26.49
N ILE A 158 30.56 7.46 -27.02
CA ILE A 158 31.83 6.92 -27.59
C ILE A 158 32.94 8.02 -27.71
N SER A 159 34.20 7.54 -27.76
CA SER A 159 35.42 8.06 -28.47
C SER A 159 36.36 9.02 -27.71
N GLY A 160 37.69 8.88 -27.64
CA GLY A 160 38.66 8.04 -28.37
C GLY A 160 39.75 8.90 -29.03
N ARG A 161 40.89 9.12 -28.35
CA ARG A 161 42.27 9.52 -28.82
C ARG A 161 43.03 10.17 -27.65
N SER A 162 44.31 9.96 -27.32
CA SER A 162 45.47 9.42 -28.03
C SER A 162 46.58 9.04 -27.01
N SER A 163 47.46 8.11 -27.39
CA SER A 163 48.67 7.66 -26.68
C SER A 163 49.67 8.78 -26.30
N SER A 164 50.41 8.57 -25.21
CA SER A 164 51.79 9.05 -25.06
C SER A 164 52.53 8.28 -23.95
N THR A 165 53.47 7.45 -24.39
CA THR A 165 54.47 6.70 -23.61
C THR A 165 55.41 7.61 -22.84
N ARG A 166 55.69 7.34 -21.55
CA ARG A 166 57.04 7.55 -21.00
C ARG A 166 57.34 6.65 -19.81
N ALA A 167 58.50 6.01 -19.91
CA ALA A 167 59.08 5.06 -19.00
C ALA A 167 59.61 5.67 -17.69
N GLY A 168 59.80 4.81 -16.68
CA GLY A 168 60.88 4.93 -15.70
C GLY A 168 60.42 4.94 -14.25
N GLY A 169 60.75 3.88 -13.50
CA GLY A 169 60.65 3.91 -12.04
C GLY A 169 60.52 2.55 -11.38
N THR A 170 61.59 1.77 -11.35
CA THR A 170 61.73 0.61 -10.48
C THR A 170 61.68 1.01 -9.00
N ALA A 171 60.80 0.41 -8.20
CA ALA A 171 61.05 0.15 -6.79
C ALA A 171 60.14 -0.97 -6.26
N ARG A 172 60.74 -2.17 -6.13
CA ARG A 172 60.31 -3.20 -5.17
C ARG A 172 60.25 -2.57 -3.78
N ILE A 173 59.22 -2.87 -2.98
CA ILE A 173 59.35 -3.17 -1.53
C ILE A 173 58.15 -4.05 -1.08
N ARG A 174 58.52 -5.31 -0.76
CA ARG A 174 58.10 -6.22 0.32
C ARG A 174 56.61 -6.49 0.65
N ARG A 175 56.24 -7.75 0.40
CA ARG A 175 55.51 -8.71 1.28
C ARG A 175 55.50 -8.34 2.77
N THR A 176 54.33 -8.48 3.38
CA THR A 176 54.10 -9.41 4.51
C THR A 176 52.64 -9.89 4.53
N MET A 177 52.46 -11.21 4.52
CA MET A 177 51.27 -11.91 5.02
C MET A 177 51.47 -12.23 6.52
N PHE A 178 50.35 -12.42 7.22
CA PHE A 178 50.08 -13.18 8.47
C PHE A 178 49.84 -12.46 9.82
N GLY A 179 48.73 -12.89 10.45
CA GLY A 179 48.45 -12.94 11.90
C GLY A 179 47.37 -11.94 12.35
N ARG A 180 46.18 -12.31 12.84
CA ARG A 180 45.61 -13.55 13.39
C ARG A 180 44.12 -13.62 13.05
#